data_AF-A0AAV4TEM5-F1
#
_entry.id   AF-A0AAV4TEM5-F1
#
_cell.length_a   1.000
_cell.length_b   1.000
_cell.length_c   1.000
_cell.angle_alpha   90.00
_cell.angle_beta   90.00
_cell.angle_gamma   90.00
#
_symmetry.space_group_name_H-M   'P 1'
#
loop_
_entity.id
_entity.type
_entity.pdbx_description
1 polymer ?
#
loop_
_entity_poly.entity_id
_entity_poly.type
_entity_poly.pdbx_seq_one_letter_code
_entity_poly.pdbx_strand_id
1 'polypeptide(L)'
;MNSRAMLEPSGNVFWPPPTKLRSTCPVDVTYFPFDDQTCIMKMGSWIYDGLQVDVMNSMLIVLIDVIKLRTICRTSEVDLSNYVPNGEWELLDARIVRNVVYYSCCTEPFPDVTITLVIRRKDPVLHVQRRDALHDDVRAYPVSVLPPT
;
A
#
# COMPACT_ATOMS: atom_id res chain seq x y z
N MET A 1 7.20 19.22 8.37
CA MET A 1 6.34 18.53 9.36
C MET A 1 7.25 18.00 10.44
N ASN A 2 7.05 18.40 11.70
CA ASN A 2 7.82 17.86 12.81
C ASN A 2 7.08 16.62 13.33
N SER A 3 7.71 15.45 13.27
CA SER A 3 7.18 14.21 13.85
C SER A 3 7.99 13.82 15.08
N ARG A 4 7.33 13.17 16.04
CA ARG A 4 7.97 12.65 17.26
C ARG A 4 8.14 11.15 17.15
N ALA A 5 9.22 10.63 17.72
CA ALA A 5 9.43 9.19 17.88
C ALA A 5 8.95 8.74 19.25
N MET A 6 8.53 7.47 19.36
CA MET A 6 8.20 6.81 20.60
C MET A 6 9.40 5.94 21.02
N LEU A 7 9.87 6.13 22.26
CA LEU A 7 10.98 5.38 22.84
C LEU A 7 10.44 4.41 23.89
N GLU A 8 10.79 3.13 23.76
CA GLU A 8 10.53 2.13 24.79
C GLU A 8 11.72 2.03 25.77
N PRO A 9 11.49 1.64 27.04
CA PRO A 9 12.58 1.45 28.01
C PRO A 9 13.65 0.44 27.59
N SER A 10 13.34 -0.47 26.66
CA SER A 10 14.27 -1.42 26.05
C SER A 10 15.25 -0.77 25.07
N GLY A 11 15.05 0.50 24.72
CA GLY A 11 15.79 1.20 23.67
C GLY A 11 15.18 1.07 22.28
N ASN A 12 14.05 0.37 22.12
CA ASN A 12 13.34 0.32 20.83
C ASN A 12 12.74 1.68 20.50
N VAL A 13 12.85 2.07 19.23
CA VAL A 13 12.31 3.33 18.72
C VAL A 13 11.28 3.05 17.63
N PHE A 14 10.08 3.58 17.80
CA PHE A 14 9.03 3.56 16.79
C PHE A 14 8.82 4.97 16.23
N TRP A 15 8.99 5.14 14.92
CA TRP A 15 8.92 6.45 14.27
C TRP A 15 8.30 6.39 12.87
N PRO A 16 6.96 6.56 12.75
CA PRO A 16 6.26 6.60 11.47
C PRO A 16 5.88 8.04 11.05
N PRO A 17 6.78 8.84 10.45
CA PRO A 17 6.42 10.16 9.96
C PRO A 17 5.45 10.09 8.77
N PRO A 18 4.35 10.89 8.75
CA PRO A 18 3.52 10.99 7.56
C PRO A 18 4.32 11.63 6.42
N THR A 19 4.45 10.92 5.31
CA THR A 19 5.31 11.34 4.20
C THR A 19 4.56 11.29 2.88
N LYS A 20 4.65 12.36 2.09
CA LYS A 20 4.20 12.39 0.69
C LYS A 20 5.39 12.02 -0.20
N LEU A 21 5.31 10.86 -0.84
CA LEU A 21 6.34 10.37 -1.75
C LEU A 21 5.91 10.63 -3.20
N ARG A 22 6.85 11.05 -4.03
CA ARG A 22 6.68 11.16 -5.49
C ARG A 22 7.72 10.27 -6.14
N SER A 23 7.26 9.21 -6.79
CA SER A 23 8.11 8.29 -7.56
C SER A 23 7.86 8.48 -9.04
N THR A 24 8.88 8.16 -9.85
CA THR A 24 8.73 8.05 -11.30
C THR A 24 8.34 6.62 -11.62
N CYS A 25 7.24 6.45 -12.34
CA CYS A 25 6.75 5.16 -12.79
C CYS A 25 6.64 5.18 -14.32
N PRO A 26 7.23 4.20 -15.03
CA PRO A 26 7.03 4.08 -16.47
C PRO A 26 5.57 3.71 -16.75
N VAL A 27 4.95 4.40 -17.70
CA VAL A 27 3.55 4.19 -18.08
C VAL A 27 3.50 3.46 -19.42
N ASP A 28 2.76 2.36 -19.48
CA ASP A 28 2.44 1.67 -20.72
C ASP A 28 1.03 2.09 -21.20
N VAL A 29 0.95 2.70 -22.38
CA VAL A 29 -0.29 3.24 -22.95
C VAL A 29 -0.87 2.36 -24.07
N THR A 30 -0.37 1.12 -24.24
CA THR A 30 -0.78 0.22 -25.32
C THR A 30 -2.29 -0.05 -25.34
N TYR A 31 -2.93 -0.17 -24.17
CA TYR A 31 -4.35 -0.50 -24.02
C TYR A 31 -5.21 0.65 -23.47
N PHE A 32 -4.75 1.88 -23.60
CA PHE A 32 -5.50 3.05 -23.11
C PHE A 32 -6.95 3.07 -23.65
N PRO A 33 -7.99 3.33 -22.82
CA PRO A 33 -7.96 3.71 -21.40
C PRO A 33 -8.11 2.52 -20.42
N PHE A 34 -7.97 1.28 -20.87
CA PHE A 34 -8.10 0.05 -20.08
C PHE A 34 -6.73 -0.50 -19.68
N ASP A 35 -5.85 0.40 -19.26
CA ASP A 35 -4.45 0.11 -18.95
C ASP A 35 -4.24 -0.25 -17.46
N ASP A 36 -3.39 -1.25 -17.25
CA ASP A 36 -2.81 -1.59 -15.96
C ASP A 36 -1.39 -1.04 -15.89
N GLN A 37 -1.04 -0.46 -14.74
CA GLN A 37 0.27 0.13 -14.50
C GLN A 37 0.94 -0.58 -13.32
N THR A 38 2.22 -0.93 -13.50
CA THR A 38 3.05 -1.52 -12.44
C THR A 38 4.11 -0.53 -12.02
N CYS A 39 3.96 0.04 -10.82
CA CYS A 39 4.86 1.03 -10.27
C CYS A 39 5.73 0.45 -9.16
N ILE A 40 7.02 0.70 -9.23
CA ILE A 40 8.02 0.14 -8.32
C ILE A 40 8.65 1.26 -7.51
N MET A 41 8.71 1.10 -6.19
CA MET A 41 9.36 2.02 -5.27
C MET A 41 10.37 1.27 -4.43
N LYS A 42 11.63 1.71 -4.43
CA LYS A 42 12.71 1.12 -3.62
C LYS A 42 13.01 2.01 -2.43
N MET A 43 13.02 1.41 -1.25
CA MET A 43 13.35 2.06 0.01
C MET A 43 14.59 1.40 0.59
N GLY A 44 15.60 2.18 0.94
CA GLY A 44 16.85 1.67 1.48
C GLY A 44 17.68 2.78 2.09
N SER A 45 18.76 2.39 2.76
CA SER A 45 19.77 3.33 3.23
C SER A 45 20.54 3.91 2.04
N TRP A 46 20.81 5.23 2.07
CA TRP A 46 21.65 5.88 1.06
C TRP A 46 23.14 5.84 1.42
N ILE A 47 23.48 6.08 2.70
CA ILE A 47 24.88 6.29 3.14
C ILE A 47 25.50 5.08 3.84
N TYR A 48 24.67 4.22 4.44
CA TYR A 48 25.13 3.03 5.15
C TYR A 48 24.91 1.78 4.32
N ASP A 49 25.88 0.88 4.31
CA ASP A 49 25.76 -0.46 3.76
C ASP A 49 25.05 -1.43 4.74
N GLY A 50 24.80 -2.65 4.28
CA GLY A 50 24.07 -3.70 4.99
C GLY A 50 24.78 -4.32 6.18
N LEU A 51 26.10 -4.10 6.34
CA LEU A 51 26.83 -4.50 7.54
C LEU A 51 26.64 -3.48 8.68
N GLN A 52 26.24 -2.25 8.34
CA GLN A 52 25.98 -1.17 9.30
C GLN A 52 24.48 -1.02 9.60
N VAL A 53 23.63 -1.05 8.55
CA VAL A 53 22.18 -0.91 8.66
C VAL A 53 21.48 -1.99 7.84
N ASP A 54 20.84 -2.94 8.54
CA ASP A 54 20.01 -3.95 7.88
C ASP A 54 18.55 -3.47 7.77
N VAL A 55 18.11 -3.20 6.54
CA VAL A 55 16.72 -2.83 6.25
C VAL A 55 15.88 -4.09 6.08
N MET A 56 14.78 -4.17 6.82
CA MET A 56 13.87 -5.32 6.80
C MET A 56 12.42 -4.88 6.54
N ASN A 57 11.61 -5.78 5.96
CA ASN A 57 10.16 -5.58 5.87
C ASN A 57 9.54 -5.51 7.27
N SER A 58 8.33 -4.93 7.36
CA SER A 58 7.53 -4.92 8.58
C SER A 58 7.44 -6.31 9.21
N MET A 59 7.75 -6.37 10.50
CA MET A 59 7.72 -7.58 11.32
C MET A 59 6.34 -7.74 11.93
N LEU A 60 5.64 -8.80 11.56
CA LEU A 60 4.46 -9.27 12.28
C LEU A 60 4.88 -10.34 13.28
N ILE A 61 4.64 -10.10 14.57
CA ILE A 61 4.73 -11.14 15.59
C ILE A 61 3.42 -11.92 15.54
N VAL A 62 3.47 -13.16 15.06
CA VAL A 62 2.37 -14.11 15.21
C VAL A 62 2.69 -15.07 16.36
N LEU A 63 1.67 -15.28 17.19
CA LEU A 63 1.65 -16.39 18.13
C LEU A 63 1.25 -17.63 17.34
N ILE A 64 2.21 -18.53 17.13
CA ILE A 64 1.96 -19.81 16.48
C ILE A 64 1.90 -20.86 17.60
N ASP A 65 0.74 -21.51 17.71
CA ASP A 65 0.41 -22.63 18.60
C ASP A 65 0.33 -22.38 20.13
N VAL A 66 -0.23 -23.40 20.81
CA VAL A 66 -0.56 -23.48 22.26
C VAL A 66 0.66 -23.26 23.17
N ILE A 67 1.86 -23.38 22.62
CA ILE A 67 3.14 -23.04 23.24
C ILE A 67 3.47 -21.64 22.73
N LYS A 68 3.45 -20.61 23.60
CA LYS A 68 3.68 -19.18 23.28
C LYS A 68 5.05 -18.88 22.64
N LEU A 69 5.31 -19.40 21.44
CA LEU A 69 6.48 -19.12 20.64
C LEU A 69 6.17 -17.90 19.79
N ARG A 70 6.90 -16.80 20.05
CA ARG A 70 6.87 -15.60 19.21
C ARG A 70 7.64 -15.91 17.93
N THR A 71 6.92 -16.14 16.84
CA THR A 71 7.55 -16.31 15.51
C THR A 71 7.57 -14.97 14.80
N ILE A 72 8.74 -14.61 14.27
CA ILE A 72 8.94 -13.40 13.47
C ILE A 72 8.50 -13.70 12.04
N CYS A 73 7.30 -13.28 11.67
CA CYS A 73 6.82 -13.36 10.29
C CYS A 73 7.07 -12.04 9.58
N ARG A 74 7.71 -12.14 8.41
CA ARG A 74 7.89 -10.99 7.52
C ARG A 74 6.60 -10.83 6.72
N THR A 75 6.06 -9.61 6.68
CA THR A 75 4.92 -9.36 5.78
C THR A 75 5.44 -9.20 4.36
N SER A 76 4.80 -9.90 3.42
CA SER A 76 4.96 -9.71 1.98
C SER A 76 3.98 -8.69 1.41
N GLU A 77 3.03 -8.25 2.23
CA GLU A 77 1.94 -7.35 1.84
C GLU A 77 2.11 -5.99 2.51
N VAL A 78 1.66 -4.95 1.81
CA VAL A 78 1.55 -3.58 2.34
C VAL A 78 0.35 -3.51 3.29
N ASP A 79 0.49 -2.83 4.42
CA ASP A 79 -0.66 -2.55 5.29
C ASP A 79 -1.61 -1.55 4.61
N LEU A 80 -2.78 -2.05 4.21
CA LEU A 80 -3.84 -1.29 3.56
C LEU A 80 -5.04 -0.99 4.50
N SER A 81 -4.90 -1.21 5.81
CA SER A 81 -5.98 -1.02 6.79
C SER A 81 -6.60 0.39 6.77
N ASN A 82 -5.80 1.40 6.45
CA ASN A 82 -6.22 2.81 6.35
C ASN A 82 -6.18 3.34 4.90
N TYR A 83 -6.23 2.46 3.90
CA TYR A 83 -6.22 2.85 2.50
C TYR A 83 -7.51 3.57 2.11
N VAL A 84 -7.36 4.75 1.48
CA VAL A 84 -8.48 5.50 0.91
C VAL A 84 -8.47 5.29 -0.61
N PRO A 85 -9.55 4.74 -1.21
CA PRO A 85 -9.62 4.49 -2.64
C PRO A 85 -9.45 5.77 -3.49
N ASN A 86 -8.67 5.67 -4.55
CA ASN A 86 -8.51 6.74 -5.53
C ASN A 86 -9.72 6.81 -6.49
N GLY A 87 -10.06 8.01 -6.99
CA GLY A 87 -11.17 8.22 -7.93
C GLY A 87 -10.87 7.76 -9.37
N GLU A 88 -9.61 7.78 -9.78
CA GLU A 88 -9.16 7.47 -11.15
C GLU A 88 -8.44 6.12 -11.26
N TRP A 89 -8.00 5.57 -10.12
CA TRP A 89 -7.22 4.34 -10.07
C TRP A 89 -7.82 3.33 -9.08
N GLU A 90 -7.81 2.07 -9.48
CA GLU A 90 -8.08 0.92 -8.62
C GLU A 90 -6.74 0.26 -8.26
N LEU A 91 -6.54 -0.06 -6.98
CA LEU A 91 -5.35 -0.80 -6.54
C LEU A 91 -5.65 -2.29 -6.65
N LEU A 92 -4.93 -2.99 -7.53
CA LEU A 92 -5.10 -4.42 -7.76
C LEU A 92 -4.18 -5.27 -6.87
N ASP A 93 -2.93 -4.85 -6.70
CA ASP A 93 -1.93 -5.55 -5.89
C ASP A 93 -0.95 -4.56 -5.25
N ALA A 94 -0.49 -4.88 -4.05
CA ALA A 94 0.48 -4.09 -3.29
C ALA A 94 1.38 -5.03 -2.48
N ARG A 95 2.57 -5.31 -3.02
CA ARG A 95 3.50 -6.30 -2.48
C ARG A 95 4.83 -5.69 -2.09
N ILE A 96 5.49 -6.30 -1.12
CA ILE A 96 6.76 -5.88 -0.56
C ILE A 96 7.77 -7.02 -0.64
N VAL A 97 8.92 -6.76 -1.27
CA VAL A 97 10.03 -7.72 -1.37
C VAL A 97 11.31 -7.08 -0.86
N ARG A 98 12.02 -7.79 0.04
CA ARG A 98 13.36 -7.41 0.47
C ARG A 98 14.40 -7.95 -0.51
N ASN A 99 15.34 -7.10 -0.91
CA ASN A 99 16.47 -7.48 -1.75
C ASN A 99 17.79 -7.22 -1.00
N VAL A 100 18.83 -7.96 -1.37
CA VAL A 100 20.22 -7.69 -0.97
C VAL A 100 21.01 -7.57 -2.26
N VAL A 101 21.46 -6.36 -2.57
CA VAL A 101 22.13 -6.06 -3.84
C VAL A 101 23.60 -5.77 -3.58
N TYR A 102 24.47 -6.31 -4.43
CA TYR A 102 25.88 -5.92 -4.50
C TYR A 102 26.07 -5.04 -5.72
N TYR A 103 26.52 -3.80 -5.52
CA TYR A 103 26.76 -2.86 -6.60
C TYR A 103 28.19 -2.99 -7.11
N SER A 104 28.42 -2.68 -8.39
CA SER A 104 29.76 -2.79 -9.00
C SER A 104 30.80 -1.86 -8.37
N CYS A 105 30.39 -0.81 -7.63
CA CYS A 105 31.29 0.08 -6.94
C CYS A 105 31.98 -0.54 -5.72
N CYS A 106 31.35 -1.56 -5.12
CA CYS A 106 31.49 -1.82 -3.70
C CYS A 106 31.36 -3.32 -3.41
N THR A 107 32.11 -3.84 -2.44
CA THR A 107 32.08 -5.26 -2.06
C THR A 107 31.00 -5.59 -1.04
N GLU A 108 30.44 -4.56 -0.41
CA GLU A 108 29.47 -4.65 0.67
C GLU A 108 28.04 -4.83 0.11
N PRO A 109 27.15 -5.51 0.85
CA PRO A 109 25.75 -5.63 0.48
C PRO A 109 24.98 -4.33 0.76
N PHE A 110 24.00 -4.02 -0.08
CA PHE A 110 23.05 -2.92 0.12
C PHE A 110 21.63 -3.48 0.16
N PRO A 111 21.03 -3.62 1.36
CA PRO A 111 19.67 -4.10 1.50
C PRO A 111 18.65 -3.01 1.16
N ASP A 112 17.65 -3.39 0.37
CA ASP A 112 16.50 -2.53 0.04
C ASP A 112 15.19 -3.29 0.22
N VAL A 113 14.12 -2.53 0.42
CA VAL A 113 12.75 -3.00 0.40
C VAL A 113 12.06 -2.39 -0.81
N THR A 114 11.69 -3.25 -1.75
CA THR A 114 10.99 -2.89 -2.98
C THR A 114 9.49 -3.10 -2.82
N ILE A 115 8.73 -2.02 -2.94
CA ILE A 115 7.27 -2.01 -2.96
C ILE A 115 6.82 -1.99 -4.43
N THR A 116 6.00 -2.96 -4.83
CA THR A 116 5.36 -2.99 -6.15
C THR A 116 3.87 -2.71 -5.98
N LEU A 117 3.39 -1.67 -6.66
CA LEU A 117 1.97 -1.33 -6.75
C LEU A 117 1.49 -1.67 -8.16
N VAL A 118 0.43 -2.47 -8.25
CA VAL A 118 -0.28 -2.72 -9.51
C VAL A 118 -1.61 -1.97 -9.44
N ILE A 119 -1.80 -1.02 -10.34
CA ILE A 119 -2.99 -0.17 -10.38
C ILE A 119 -3.66 -0.26 -11.74
N ARG A 120 -4.99 -0.20 -11.76
CA ARG A 120 -5.81 -0.20 -12.98
C ARG A 120 -6.50 1.14 -13.15
N ARG A 121 -6.49 1.67 -14.37
CA ARG A 121 -7.27 2.87 -14.66
C ARG A 121 -8.75 2.56 -14.57
N LYS A 122 -9.46 3.41 -13.84
CA LYS A 122 -10.91 3.37 -13.72
C LYS A 122 -11.56 3.97 -14.96
N ASP A 123 -12.49 3.24 -15.57
CA ASP A 123 -13.25 3.74 -16.73
C ASP A 123 -14.20 4.89 -16.29
N PRO A 124 -14.02 6.12 -16.79
CA PRO A 124 -14.87 7.24 -16.42
C PRO A 124 -16.37 7.01 -16.69
N VAL A 125 -16.75 6.14 -17.63
CA VAL A 125 -18.17 5.87 -17.97
C VAL A 125 -18.87 5.06 -16.87
N LEU A 126 -18.19 4.08 -16.27
CA LEU A 126 -18.74 3.27 -15.16
C LEU A 126 -18.83 4.07 -13.84
N HIS A 127 -17.94 5.04 -13.62
CA HIS A 127 -17.96 5.88 -12.42
C HIS A 127 -19.03 6.97 -12.41
N VAL A 128 -19.54 7.37 -13.58
CA VAL A 128 -20.71 8.25 -13.68
C VAL A 128 -21.97 7.46 -13.36
N GLN A 129 -22.19 6.32 -14.01
CA GLN A 129 -23.39 5.50 -13.76
C GLN A 129 -23.52 5.00 -12.31
N ARG A 130 -22.41 4.67 -11.64
CA ARG A 130 -22.45 4.23 -10.24
C ARG A 130 -22.71 5.37 -9.25
N ARG A 131 -22.37 6.62 -9.60
CA ARG A 131 -22.74 7.81 -8.82
C ARG A 131 -24.22 8.16 -9.01
N ASP A 132 -24.73 8.03 -10.22
CA ASP A 132 -26.15 8.26 -10.52
C ASP A 132 -27.02 7.20 -9.82
N ALA A 133 -26.61 5.92 -9.87
CA ALA A 133 -27.33 4.83 -9.20
C ALA A 133 -27.35 4.94 -7.66
N LEU A 134 -26.32 5.52 -7.04
CA LEU A 134 -26.32 5.78 -5.59
C LEU A 134 -27.21 6.99 -5.23
N HIS A 135 -27.51 7.88 -6.18
CA HIS A 135 -28.39 9.01 -5.96
C HIS A 135 -29.88 8.64 -6.13
N ASP A 136 -30.18 7.62 -6.91
CA ASP A 136 -31.56 7.15 -7.16
C ASP A 136 -32.13 6.23 -6.06
N ASP A 137 -31.31 5.73 -5.13
CA ASP A 137 -31.78 4.80 -4.07
C ASP A 137 -32.41 5.52 -2.84
N VAL A 138 -32.54 6.85 -2.88
CA VAL A 138 -33.12 7.65 -1.77
C VAL A 138 -34.63 7.92 -1.94
N ARG A 139 -35.28 7.44 -3.01
CA ARG A 139 -36.70 7.78 -3.23
C ARG A 139 -37.55 6.65 -3.80
N ALA A 140 -37.93 5.70 -2.94
CA ALA A 140 -39.15 4.91 -3.12
C ALA A 140 -39.68 4.32 -1.80
N TYR A 141 -40.28 5.14 -0.93
CA TYR A 141 -41.36 4.66 -0.08
C TYR A 141 -42.67 4.78 -0.88
N PRO A 142 -43.40 3.70 -1.19
CA PRO A 142 -44.69 3.82 -1.83
C PRO A 142 -45.73 4.28 -0.80
N VAL A 143 -46.26 5.48 -0.99
CA VAL A 143 -47.51 5.92 -0.33
C VAL A 143 -48.64 5.15 -1.00
N SER A 144 -49.21 4.19 -0.28
CA SER A 144 -50.42 3.47 -0.68
C SER A 144 -51.62 4.42 -0.69
N VAL A 145 -52.06 4.82 -1.88
CA VAL A 145 -53.34 5.51 -2.09
C VAL A 145 -54.39 4.45 -2.40
N LEU A 146 -55.38 4.30 -1.53
CA LEU A 146 -56.57 3.48 -1.79
C LEU A 146 -57.49 4.20 -2.80
N PRO A 147 -58.13 3.48 -3.76
CA PRO A 147 -59.08 4.07 -4.69
C PRO A 147 -60.50 4.17 -4.08
N PRO A 148 -61.36 5.06 -4.61
CA PRO A 148 -62.71 5.27 -4.10
C PRO A 148 -63.72 4.30 -4.72
N THR A 149 -64.67 3.84 -3.91
CA THR A 149 -66.02 3.40 -4.31
C THR A 149 -67.02 3.92 -3.30
#